data_AF-W1YPU3-F1
#
_entry.id   AF-W1YPU3-F1
#
_cell.length_a   1.000
_cell.length_b   1.000
_cell.length_c   1.000
_cell.angle_alpha   90.00
_cell.angle_beta   90.00
_cell.angle_gamma   90.00
#
_symmetry.space_group_name_H-M   'P 1'
#
loop_
_entity.id
_entity.type
_entity.pdbx_description
1 polymer ?
#
loop_
_entity_poly.entity_id
_entity_poly.type
_entity_poly.pdbx_seq_one_letter_code
_entity_poly.pdbx_strand_id
1 'polypeptide(L)' 'EGDIYIYSDPEYVVPGHPGGLAIFDPAHNCAMILGMRYFGEHKKGTLTLAWSLANRFDYVACHGGMKRY' A
#
# COMPACT_ATOMS: atom_id res chain seq x y z
N GLU A 1 4.52 6.49 -15.49
CA GLU A 1 4.07 5.41 -14.58
C GLU A 1 5.23 5.09 -13.65
N GLY A 2 4.99 4.91 -12.35
CA GLY A 2 6.06 4.64 -11.38
C GLY A 2 5.78 5.16 -9.97
N ASP A 3 5.04 6.26 -9.87
CA ASP A 3 4.69 6.83 -8.57
C ASP A 3 3.59 6.01 -7.88
N ILE A 4 3.69 5.95 -6.56
CA ILE A 4 2.71 5.33 -5.68
C ILE A 4 2.07 6.44 -4.84
N TYR A 5 0.74 6.52 -4.87
CA TYR A 5 -0.02 7.49 -4.09
C TYR A 5 -0.82 6.81 -2.98
N ILE A 6 -0.59 7.21 -1.73
CA ILE A 6 -1.36 6.71 -0.60
C ILE A 6 -2.04 7.88 0.09
N TYR A 7 -3.37 7.84 0.11
CA TYR A 7 -4.15 8.71 0.97
C TYR A 7 -4.41 8.00 2.30
N SER A 8 -4.18 8.71 3.41
CA SER A 8 -4.44 8.18 4.74
C SER A 8 -5.19 9.20 5.58
N ASP A 9 -6.27 8.75 6.20
CA ASP A 9 -6.99 9.48 7.25
C ASP A 9 -7.22 8.54 8.44
N PRO A 10 -6.42 8.65 9.52
CA PRO A 10 -6.55 7.78 10.68
C PRO A 10 -7.81 8.07 11.53
N GLU A 11 -8.46 9.22 11.36
CA GLU A 11 -9.59 9.66 12.18
C GLU A 11 -10.94 9.37 11.51
N TYR A 12 -10.95 9.19 10.19
CA TYR A 12 -12.17 8.87 9.46
C TYR A 12 -12.57 7.39 9.61
N VAL A 13 -13.63 7.14 10.39
CA VAL A 13 -14.24 5.82 10.55
C VAL A 13 -15.31 5.61 9.48
N VAL A 14 -15.09 4.64 8.59
CA VAL A 14 -16.05 4.33 7.53
C VAL A 14 -17.28 3.62 8.13
N PRO A 15 -18.51 4.07 7.82
CA PRO A 15 -19.73 3.37 8.25
C PRO A 15 -19.71 1.90 7.84
N GLY A 16 -19.98 0.99 8.79
CA GLY A 16 -19.93 -0.46 8.57
C GLY A 16 -18.54 -1.09 8.70
N HIS A 17 -17.48 -0.30 8.84
CA HIS A 17 -16.10 -0.77 9.01
C HIS A 17 -15.44 -0.16 10.27
N PRO A 18 -15.89 -0.53 11.48
CA PRO A 18 -15.37 0.03 12.73
C PRO A 18 -13.89 -0.30 13.00
N GLY A 19 -13.34 -1.32 12.33
CA GLY A 19 -11.93 -1.69 12.41
C GLY A 19 -11.01 -0.93 11.43
N GLY A 20 -11.56 0.02 10.67
CA GLY A 20 -10.87 0.71 9.59
C GLY A 20 -11.03 0.01 8.24
N LEU A 21 -10.57 0.69 7.18
CA LEU A 21 -10.71 0.24 5.80
C LEU A 21 -9.44 0.56 5.01
N ALA A 22 -8.90 -0.44 4.32
CA ALA A 22 -7.79 -0.28 3.38
C ALA A 22 -8.22 -0.73 1.99
N ILE A 23 -8.13 0.18 1.01
CA ILE A 23 -8.51 -0.06 -0.39
C ILE A 23 -7.27 0.10 -1.25
N PHE A 24 -7.06 -0.84 -2.17
CA PHE A 24 -5.92 -0.86 -3.07
C PHE A 24 -6.39 -0.85 -4.53
N ASP A 25 -5.87 0.09 -5.31
CA ASP A 25 -6.06 0.16 -6.75
C ASP A 25 -4.69 0.02 -7.45
N PRO A 26 -4.27 -1.22 -7.73
CA PRO A 26 -2.97 -1.48 -8.34
C PRO A 26 -2.89 -0.99 -9.79
N ALA A 27 -4.02 -0.82 -10.49
CA ALA A 27 -4.03 -0.33 -11.87
C ALA A 27 -3.61 1.14 -11.95
N HIS A 28 -3.99 1.93 -10.94
CA HIS A 28 -3.66 3.36 -10.84
C HIS A 28 -2.53 3.67 -9.85
N ASN A 29 -1.89 2.63 -9.28
CA ASN A 29 -0.83 2.73 -8.28
C ASN A 29 -1.22 3.55 -7.04
N CYS A 30 -2.47 3.43 -6.60
CA CYS A 30 -2.94 4.17 -5.45
C CYS A 30 -3.63 3.31 -4.39
N ALA A 31 -3.64 3.81 -3.16
CA ALA A 31 -4.35 3.20 -2.06
C ALA A 31 -4.95 4.26 -1.13
N MET A 32 -5.93 3.82 -0.37
CA MET A 32 -6.63 4.61 0.63
C MET A 32 -6.71 3.83 1.94
N ILE A 33 -6.25 4.45 3.04
CA ILE A 33 -6.23 3.86 4.38
C ILE A 33 -7.04 4.77 5.31
N LEU A 34 -8.13 4.26 5.88
CA LEU A 34 -9.10 5.04 6.65
C LEU A 34 -9.35 4.41 8.02
N GLY A 35 -9.33 5.20 9.08
CA GLY A 35 -9.67 4.75 10.44
C GLY A 35 -8.63 3.80 11.03
N MET A 36 -7.41 3.77 10.48
CA MET A 36 -6.31 2.92 10.91
C MET A 36 -5.13 3.78 11.34
N ARG A 37 -4.59 3.53 12.55
CA ARG A 37 -3.52 4.34 13.16
C ARG A 37 -2.16 3.65 13.19
N TYR A 38 -2.11 2.38 12.80
CA TYR A 38 -0.85 1.65 12.78
C TYR A 38 -0.04 2.03 11.52
N PHE A 39 1.28 1.97 11.62
CA PHE A 39 2.18 2.33 10.51
C PHE A 39 2.36 1.17 9.53
N GLY A 40 2.04 -0.06 9.94
CA GLY A 40 2.25 -1.26 9.14
C GLY A 40 1.46 -1.24 7.82
N GLU A 41 0.33 -0.55 7.79
CA GLU A 41 -0.58 -0.35 6.68
C GLU A 41 0.11 0.43 5.57
N HIS A 42 0.82 1.51 5.92
CA HIS A 42 1.63 2.27 4.99
C HIS A 42 2.78 1.39 4.46
N LYS A 43 3.52 0.73 5.36
CA LYS A 43 4.66 -0.09 4.97
C LYS A 43 4.26 -1.24 4.04
N LYS A 44 3.26 -2.01 4.42
CA LYS A 44 2.79 -3.20 3.67
C LYS A 44 1.98 -2.78 2.45
N GLY A 45 1.16 -1.74 2.55
CA GLY A 45 0.39 -1.22 1.43
C GLY A 45 1.28 -0.71 0.28
N THR A 46 2.32 0.06 0.60
CA THR A 46 3.31 0.48 -0.40
C THR A 46 4.00 -0.70 -1.06
N LEU A 47 4.39 -1.74 -0.30
CA LEU A 47 5.02 -2.94 -0.86
C LEU A 47 4.08 -3.70 -1.81
N THR A 48 2.79 -3.81 -1.48
CA THR A 48 1.79 -4.45 -2.35
C THR A 48 1.64 -3.72 -3.69
N LEU A 49 1.61 -2.38 -3.67
CA LEU A 49 1.55 -1.58 -4.89
C LEU A 49 2.85 -1.67 -5.69
N ALA A 50 4.01 -1.58 -5.02
CA ALA A 50 5.31 -1.72 -5.67
C ALA A 50 5.50 -3.10 -6.33
N TRP A 51 4.96 -4.17 -5.74
CA TRP A 51 4.97 -5.49 -6.36
C TRP A 51 4.15 -5.51 -7.65
N SER A 52 2.92 -4.98 -7.59
CA SER A 52 2.04 -4.92 -8.77
C SER A 52 2.68 -4.10 -9.90
N LEU A 53 3.31 -2.97 -9.55
CA LEU A 53 4.07 -2.16 -10.49
C LEU A 53 5.24 -2.94 -11.09
N ALA A 54 6.11 -3.54 -10.27
CA ALA A 54 7.27 -4.31 -10.73
C ALA A 54 6.88 -5.40 -11.74
N ASN A 55 5.78 -6.11 -11.48
CA ASN A 55 5.28 -7.15 -12.37
C ASN A 55 4.84 -6.62 -13.75
N ARG A 56 4.35 -5.38 -13.84
CA ARG A 56 4.02 -4.74 -15.14
C ARG A 56 5.26 -4.30 -15.92
N PHE A 57 6.41 -4.20 -15.27
CA PHE A 57 7.69 -3.85 -15.86
C PHE A 57 8.63 -5.06 -16.00
N ASP A 58 8.09 -6.28 -15.97
CA ASP A 58 8.85 -7.55 -16.10
C ASP A 58 9.94 -7.75 -15.03
N TYR A 59 9.76 -7.14 -13.84
CA TYR A 59 10.62 -7.36 -12.68
C TYR A 59 9.99 -8.36 -11.69
N VAL A 60 10.85 -9.08 -10.96
CA VAL A 60 10.45 -9.94 -9.84
C VAL A 60 10.58 -9.16 -8.54
N ALA A 61 9.46 -8.96 -7.85
CA ALA A 61 9.48 -8.42 -6.48
C ALA A 61 9.71 -9.55 -5.47
N CYS A 62 10.42 -9.26 -4.37
CA CYS A 62 10.62 -10.21 -3.28
C CYS A 62 10.45 -9.54 -1.91
N HIS A 63 10.02 -10.33 -0.93
CA HIS A 63 10.02 -9.91 0.47
C HIS A 63 11.36 -10.30 1.11
N GLY A 64 12.41 -9.54 0.79
CA GLY A 64 13.78 -9.82 1.21
C GLY A 64 14.53 -8.57 1.67
N GLY A 65 15.49 -8.75 2.58
CA GLY A 65 16.45 -7.69 2.92
C GLY A 65 17.66 -7.78 2.00
N MET A 66 18.03 -6.68 1.36
CA MET A 66 19.27 -6.57 0.59
C MET A 66 20.34 -5.92 1.47
N LYS A 67 21.34 -6.69 1.88
CA LYS A 67 22.52 -6.15 2.57
C LYS A 67 23.64 -5.97 1.55
N ARG A 68 24.27 -4.80 1.57
CA ARG A 68 25.51 -4.55 0.85
C ARG A 68 26.66 -4.80 1.82
N TYR A 69 27.56 -5.72 1.46
CA TYR A 69 28.82 -5.96 2.16
C TYR A 69 29.89 -5.03 1.60
#